data_AF-A0A1B6J615-F1
#
_entry.id   AF-A0A1B6J615-F1
#
_cell.length_a   1.000
_cell.length_b   1.000
_cell.length_c   1.000
_cell.angle_alpha   90.00
_cell.angle_beta   90.00
_cell.angle_gamma   90.00
#
_symmetry.space_group_name_H-M   'P 1'
#
loop_
_entity.id
_entity.type
_entity.pdbx_description
1 polymer ?
#
loop_
_entity_poly.entity_id
_entity_poly.type
_entity_poly.pdbx_seq_one_letter_code
_entity_poly.pdbx_strand_id
1 'polypeptide(L)'
;SAFAYLSATVPYLVENGWMIFGGAIINGIAAGFMYPAQGQYLIENSSPQTAARNVGIFWTMFRASTLWGNLFVYYIFYGKQYIDQYTRRTVLYFFMGINILAIVSLIILPKSSSDCKTEGYSSSKTAKKCWAILKSRKMLWLMFSFSYAGLQQAFGDGVYSITIGYTMALGNSAKELVAVSGIIMSIGGLIGGVCIIVFATRIRRNRY
;
A
#
# COMPACT_ATOMS: atom_id res chain seq x y z
N SER A 1 7.15 10.94 -2.50
CA SER A 1 6.25 9.79 -2.27
C SER A 1 4.88 10.25 -1.80
N ALA A 2 4.72 10.85 -0.62
CA ALA A 2 3.39 11.24 -0.09
C ALA A 2 2.65 12.31 -0.91
N PHE A 3 3.36 13.34 -1.42
CA PHE A 3 2.78 14.35 -2.32
C PHE A 3 2.21 13.76 -3.63
N ALA A 4 2.77 12.65 -4.12
CA ALA A 4 2.31 12.03 -5.35
C ALA A 4 0.99 11.25 -5.16
N TYR A 5 0.73 10.74 -3.95
CA TYR A 5 -0.57 10.15 -3.60
C TYR A 5 -1.66 11.22 -3.48
N LEU A 6 -1.32 12.41 -2.99
CA LEU A 6 -2.23 13.56 -3.02
C LEU A 6 -2.52 14.02 -4.46
N SER A 7 -1.51 14.08 -5.33
CA SER A 7 -1.70 14.42 -6.75
C SER A 7 -2.54 13.39 -7.51
N ALA A 8 -2.66 12.16 -7.00
CA ALA A 8 -3.55 11.15 -7.56
C ALA A 8 -5.02 11.37 -7.18
N THR A 9 -5.30 12.04 -6.05
CA THR A 9 -6.68 12.24 -5.54
C THR A 9 -7.37 13.44 -6.22
N VAL A 10 -6.61 14.51 -6.51
CA VAL A 10 -7.14 15.75 -7.13
C VAL A 10 -7.79 15.51 -8.50
N PRO A 11 -7.23 14.71 -9.42
CA PRO A 11 -7.87 14.40 -10.70
C PRO A 11 -9.25 13.76 -10.59
N TYR A 12 -9.51 12.96 -9.55
CA TYR A 12 -10.82 12.37 -9.31
C TYR A 12 -11.88 13.40 -8.89
N LEU A 13 -11.47 14.55 -8.34
CA LEU A 13 -12.38 15.67 -8.02
C LEU A 13 -12.77 16.47 -9.26
N VAL A 14 -11.86 16.58 -10.24
CA VAL A 14 -12.06 17.34 -11.49
C VAL A 14 -12.78 16.50 -12.55
N GLU A 15 -12.88 15.17 -12.36
CA GLU A 15 -13.60 14.23 -13.23
C GLU A 15 -13.14 14.28 -14.71
N ASN A 16 -11.92 14.78 -14.98
CA ASN A 16 -11.34 14.86 -16.32
C ASN A 16 -10.45 13.65 -16.58
N GLY A 17 -10.79 12.88 -17.63
CA GLY A 17 -10.08 11.66 -18.01
C GLY A 17 -8.57 11.85 -18.19
N TRP A 18 -8.14 12.91 -18.88
CA TRP A 18 -6.72 13.18 -19.10
C TRP A 18 -5.95 13.41 -17.80
N MET A 19 -6.57 14.12 -16.85
CA MET A 19 -5.98 14.35 -15.53
C MET A 19 -5.92 13.06 -14.72
N ILE A 20 -6.93 12.21 -14.81
CA ILE A 20 -6.98 10.91 -14.10
C ILE A 20 -5.86 10.01 -14.61
N PHE A 21 -5.67 9.90 -15.93
CA PHE A 21 -4.57 9.13 -16.51
C PHE A 21 -3.20 9.71 -16.14
N GLY A 22 -3.03 11.03 -16.23
CA GLY A 22 -1.79 11.70 -15.82
C GLY A 22 -1.47 11.48 -14.34
N GLY A 23 -2.46 11.59 -13.46
CA GLY A 23 -2.33 11.31 -12.03
C GLY A 23 -1.96 9.86 -11.74
N ALA A 24 -2.53 8.90 -12.48
CA ALA A 24 -2.20 7.49 -12.33
C ALA A 24 -0.73 7.18 -12.70
N ILE A 25 -0.20 7.81 -13.76
CA ILE A 25 1.22 7.67 -14.16
C ILE A 25 2.14 8.18 -13.05
N ILE A 26 1.86 9.39 -12.55
CA ILE A 26 2.64 10.00 -11.47
C ILE A 26 2.61 9.13 -10.20
N ASN A 27 1.42 8.62 -9.86
CA ASN A 27 1.24 7.73 -8.72
C ASN A 27 2.05 6.43 -8.87
N GLY A 28 2.06 5.83 -10.06
CA GLY A 28 2.83 4.61 -10.34
C GLY A 28 4.34 4.83 -10.17
N ILE A 29 4.89 5.92 -10.71
CA ILE A 29 6.30 6.28 -10.53
C ILE A 29 6.62 6.49 -9.04
N ALA A 30 5.78 7.23 -8.33
CA ALA A 30 6.00 7.50 -6.92
C ALA A 30 5.90 6.25 -6.03
N ALA A 31 4.96 5.36 -6.32
CA ALA A 31 4.84 4.06 -5.66
C ALA A 31 6.10 3.22 -5.88
N GLY A 32 6.64 3.21 -7.10
CA GLY A 32 7.88 2.52 -7.45
C GLY A 32 9.09 2.95 -6.63
N PHE A 33 9.17 4.22 -6.22
CA PHE A 33 10.22 4.69 -5.31
C PHE A 33 9.86 4.49 -3.83
N MET A 34 8.60 4.64 -3.46
CA MET A 34 8.18 4.61 -2.06
C MET A 34 8.31 3.23 -1.43
N TYR A 35 7.81 2.17 -2.09
CA TYR A 35 7.81 0.83 -1.50
C TYR A 35 9.22 0.29 -1.22
N PRO A 36 10.20 0.41 -2.14
CA PRO A 36 11.59 0.04 -1.85
C PRO A 36 12.22 0.87 -0.73
N ALA A 37 11.98 2.19 -0.71
CA ALA A 37 12.49 3.07 0.34
C ALA A 37 11.93 2.70 1.72
N GLN A 38 10.64 2.37 1.79
CA GLN A 38 9.99 1.90 3.00
C GLN A 38 10.55 0.55 3.48
N GLY A 39 10.75 -0.39 2.56
CA GLY A 39 11.37 -1.68 2.88
C GLY A 39 12.79 -1.51 3.43
N GLN A 40 13.60 -0.67 2.78
CA GLN A 40 14.96 -0.37 3.23
C GLN A 40 14.97 0.29 4.61
N TYR A 41 14.10 1.28 4.84
CA TYR A 41 13.96 1.94 6.13
C TYR A 41 13.66 0.94 7.25
N LEU A 42 12.76 -0.01 6.99
CA LEU A 42 12.38 -1.01 7.98
C LEU A 42 13.52 -2.00 8.26
N ILE A 43 14.31 -2.36 7.24
CA ILE A 43 15.50 -3.20 7.40
C ILE A 43 16.57 -2.47 8.21
N GLU A 44 16.83 -1.20 7.93
CA GLU A 44 17.83 -0.40 8.64
C GLU A 44 17.47 -0.17 10.12
N ASN A 45 16.18 -0.04 10.42
CA ASN A 45 15.67 0.11 11.79
C ASN A 45 15.38 -1.22 12.48
N SER A 46 15.75 -2.36 11.88
CA SER A 46 15.54 -3.69 12.46
C SER A 46 16.85 -4.46 12.58
N SER A 47 16.96 -5.29 13.61
CA SER A 47 18.03 -6.30 13.67
C SER A 47 17.61 -7.57 12.91
N PRO A 48 18.54 -8.43 12.48
CA PRO A 48 18.21 -9.70 11.82
C PRO A 48 17.23 -10.58 12.62
N GLN A 49 17.25 -10.46 13.94
CA GLN A 49 16.39 -11.20 14.86
C GLN A 49 14.99 -10.58 15.05
N THR A 50 14.85 -9.27 14.78
CA THR A 50 13.60 -8.52 14.97
C THR A 50 12.92 -8.12 13.67
N ALA A 51 13.61 -8.21 12.53
CA ALA A 51 13.12 -7.83 11.22
C ALA A 51 11.76 -8.46 10.87
N ALA A 52 11.61 -9.78 11.03
CA ALA A 52 10.34 -10.45 10.76
C ALA A 52 9.19 -9.93 11.65
N ARG A 53 9.46 -9.66 12.93
CA ARG A 53 8.47 -9.11 13.86
C ARG A 53 8.08 -7.68 13.48
N ASN A 54 9.06 -6.82 13.21
CA ASN A 54 8.84 -5.42 12.87
C ASN A 54 8.10 -5.28 11.53
N VAL A 55 8.43 -6.14 10.54
CA VAL A 55 7.67 -6.29 9.29
C VAL A 55 6.24 -6.74 9.55
N GLY A 56 6.02 -7.74 10.42
CA GLY A 56 4.68 -8.16 10.79
C GLY A 56 3.84 -7.05 11.44
N ILE A 57 4.44 -6.26 12.35
CA ILE A 57 3.78 -5.11 12.99
C ILE A 57 3.40 -4.07 11.95
N PHE A 58 4.35 -3.71 11.06
CA PHE A 58 4.11 -2.76 9.98
C PHE A 58 2.95 -3.20 9.07
N TRP A 59 2.96 -4.46 8.62
CA TRP A 59 1.88 -5.01 7.79
C TRP A 59 0.54 -5.04 8.52
N THR A 60 0.53 -5.33 9.82
CA THR A 60 -0.69 -5.32 10.63
C THR A 60 -1.26 -3.90 10.71
N MET A 61 -0.43 -2.89 10.95
CA MET A 61 -0.85 -1.47 10.94
C MET A 61 -1.40 -1.05 9.57
N PHE A 62 -0.71 -1.45 8.49
CA PHE A 62 -1.14 -1.17 7.12
C PHE A 62 -2.49 -1.83 6.80
N ARG A 63 -2.71 -3.08 7.22
CA ARG A 63 -4.00 -3.75 7.02
C ARG A 63 -5.10 -3.17 7.93
N ALA A 64 -4.77 -2.71 9.13
CA ALA A 64 -5.72 -2.00 10.00
C ALA A 64 -6.22 -0.70 9.36
N SER A 65 -5.34 0.10 8.75
CA SER A 65 -5.76 1.35 8.09
C SER A 65 -6.71 1.08 6.92
N THR A 66 -6.45 0.04 6.11
CA THR A 66 -7.37 -0.37 5.04
C THR A 66 -8.73 -0.84 5.57
N LEU A 67 -8.77 -1.53 6.72
CA LEU A 67 -10.01 -1.94 7.36
C LEU A 67 -10.88 -0.71 7.71
N TRP A 68 -10.30 0.28 8.38
CA TRP A 68 -11.01 1.50 8.77
C TRP A 68 -11.46 2.32 7.56
N GLY A 69 -10.64 2.39 6.50
CA GLY A 69 -11.04 3.03 5.24
C GLY A 69 -12.24 2.35 4.58
N ASN A 70 -12.25 1.02 4.52
CA ASN A 70 -13.36 0.25 3.97
C ASN A 70 -14.62 0.34 4.83
N LEU A 71 -14.49 0.36 6.17
CA LEU A 71 -15.62 0.59 7.09
C LEU A 71 -16.26 1.97 6.87
N PHE A 72 -15.44 3.01 6.73
CA PHE A 72 -15.95 4.36 6.45
C PHE A 72 -16.74 4.39 5.14
N VAL A 73 -16.20 3.83 4.06
CA VAL A 73 -16.88 3.77 2.76
C VAL A 73 -18.15 2.92 2.82
N TYR A 74 -18.14 1.80 3.54
CA TYR A 74 -19.31 0.94 3.75
C TYR A 74 -20.49 1.73 4.34
N TYR A 75 -20.28 2.45 5.44
CA TYR A 75 -21.36 3.21 6.09
C TYR A 75 -21.88 4.36 5.23
N ILE A 76 -21.01 5.03 4.47
CA ILE A 76 -21.43 6.13 3.58
C ILE A 76 -22.21 5.62 2.36
N PHE A 77 -21.93 4.40 1.90
CA PHE A 77 -22.63 3.79 0.77
C PHE A 77 -23.83 2.93 1.17
N TYR A 78 -24.03 2.71 2.47
CA TYR A 78 -25.13 1.90 3.00
C TYR A 78 -26.49 2.41 2.53
N GLY A 79 -27.31 1.51 1.97
CA GLY A 79 -28.63 1.81 1.45
C GLY A 79 -28.66 2.61 0.14
N LYS A 80 -27.51 2.92 -0.48
CA LYS A 80 -27.47 3.69 -1.74
C LYS A 80 -27.31 2.81 -2.98
N GLN A 81 -28.35 2.79 -3.81
CA GLN A 81 -28.34 2.14 -5.13
C GLN A 81 -27.42 2.84 -6.14
N TYR A 82 -27.42 4.18 -6.13
CA TYR A 82 -26.55 5.01 -6.96
C TYR A 82 -25.68 5.89 -6.07
N ILE A 83 -24.38 5.92 -6.39
CA ILE A 83 -23.44 6.80 -5.70
C ILE A 83 -23.60 8.16 -6.36
N ASP A 84 -24.33 9.05 -5.70
CA ASP A 84 -24.49 10.40 -6.20
C ASP A 84 -23.18 11.19 -6.12
N GLN A 85 -23.11 12.29 -6.87
CA GLN A 85 -21.91 13.12 -6.95
C GLN A 85 -21.55 13.73 -5.59
N TYR A 86 -22.53 14.14 -4.78
CA TYR A 86 -22.29 14.68 -3.46
C TYR A 86 -21.60 13.66 -2.54
N THR A 87 -22.13 12.44 -2.47
CA THR A 87 -21.62 11.33 -1.66
C THR A 87 -20.19 10.98 -2.06
N ARG A 88 -19.93 10.88 -3.37
CA ARG A 88 -18.58 10.63 -3.90
C ARG A 88 -17.60 11.73 -3.50
N ARG A 89 -18.00 13.00 -3.64
CA ARG A 89 -17.15 14.15 -3.26
C ARG A 89 -16.87 14.18 -1.76
N THR A 90 -17.85 13.87 -0.92
CA THR A 90 -17.66 13.76 0.54
C THR A 90 -16.59 12.73 0.89
N VAL A 91 -16.64 11.54 0.28
CA VAL A 91 -15.62 10.49 0.48
C VAL A 91 -14.24 10.96 0.01
N LEU A 92 -14.16 11.59 -1.17
CA LEU A 92 -12.89 12.08 -1.72
C LEU A 92 -12.29 13.22 -0.87
N TYR A 93 -13.09 14.16 -0.39
CA TYR A 93 -12.63 15.24 0.49
C TYR A 93 -12.13 14.70 1.84
N PHE A 94 -12.81 13.71 2.41
CA PHE A 94 -12.37 13.05 3.63
C PHE A 94 -10.99 12.39 3.45
N PHE A 95 -10.81 11.59 2.39
CA PHE A 95 -9.51 10.98 2.11
C PHE A 95 -8.44 12.01 1.77
N MET A 96 -8.78 13.10 1.09
CA MET A 96 -7.86 14.21 0.82
C MET A 96 -7.36 14.85 2.13
N GLY A 97 -8.26 15.08 3.09
CA GLY A 97 -7.91 15.60 4.42
C GLY A 97 -6.92 14.69 5.16
N ILE A 98 -7.17 13.38 5.17
CA ILE A 98 -6.27 12.39 5.78
C ILE A 98 -4.90 12.38 5.07
N ASN A 99 -4.87 12.47 3.75
CA ASN A 99 -3.62 12.52 2.98
C ASN A 99 -2.80 13.77 3.31
N ILE A 100 -3.44 14.93 3.45
CA ILE A 100 -2.75 16.17 3.87
C ILE A 100 -2.16 16.00 5.27
N LEU A 101 -2.92 15.46 6.21
CA LEU A 101 -2.44 15.21 7.58
C LEU A 101 -1.24 14.24 7.59
N ALA A 102 -1.29 13.19 6.77
CA ALA A 102 -0.18 12.25 6.63
C ALA A 102 1.08 12.92 6.05
N ILE A 103 0.94 13.81 5.05
CA ILE A 103 2.06 14.58 4.51
C ILE A 103 2.67 15.48 5.56
N VAL A 104 1.84 16.22 6.31
CA VAL A 104 2.30 17.10 7.39
C VAL A 104 3.04 16.29 8.45
N SER A 105 2.51 15.13 8.85
CA SER A 105 3.17 14.23 9.80
C SER A 105 4.54 13.74 9.29
N LEU A 106 4.68 13.48 7.99
CA LEU A 106 5.96 13.05 7.41
C LEU A 106 6.96 14.20 7.29
N ILE A 107 6.51 15.44 7.09
CA ILE A 107 7.38 16.62 7.07
C ILE A 107 7.96 16.91 8.46
N ILE A 108 7.16 16.68 9.51
CA ILE A 108 7.57 16.89 10.90
C ILE A 108 8.53 15.78 11.39
N LEU A 109 8.59 14.65 10.68
CA LEU A 109 9.40 13.51 11.10
C LEU A 109 10.90 13.86 11.10
N PRO A 110 11.64 13.62 12.21
CA PRO A 110 13.05 13.97 12.30
C PRO A 110 13.88 13.24 11.24
N LYS A 111 14.83 13.95 10.67
CA LYS A 111 15.77 13.39 9.69
C LYS A 111 16.67 12.35 10.38
N SER A 112 16.78 11.16 9.80
CA SER A 112 17.63 10.08 10.33
C SER A 112 19.11 10.47 10.29
N SER A 113 19.85 10.14 11.36
CA SER A 113 21.29 10.41 11.53
C SER A 113 22.21 9.63 10.56
N SER A 114 21.66 8.72 9.76
CA SER A 114 22.42 7.96 8.75
C SER A 114 22.72 8.75 7.46
N ASP A 115 22.15 9.94 7.29
CA ASP A 115 22.33 10.79 6.10
C ASP A 115 23.77 11.33 5.94
N CYS A 116 24.61 11.21 6.98
CA CYS A 116 26.04 11.54 6.95
C CYS A 116 26.93 10.48 6.28
N LYS A 117 26.43 9.30 5.90
CA LYS A 117 27.26 8.23 5.28
C LYS A 117 27.29 8.25 3.74
N THR A 118 26.61 9.21 3.12
CA THR A 118 26.37 9.24 1.67
C THR A 118 27.41 10.03 0.86
N GLU A 119 28.42 10.62 1.50
CA GLU A 119 29.51 11.31 0.81
C GLU A 119 30.43 10.28 0.10
N GLY A 120 30.38 10.23 -1.23
CA GLY A 120 31.35 9.51 -2.07
C GLY A 120 30.80 8.38 -2.97
N TYR A 121 29.49 8.08 -2.95
CA TYR A 121 28.91 7.08 -3.86
C TYR A 121 28.56 7.68 -5.23
N SER A 122 29.29 7.30 -6.27
CA SER A 122 28.95 7.66 -7.66
C SER A 122 27.68 6.94 -8.14
N SER A 123 26.66 7.70 -8.54
CA SER A 123 25.35 7.18 -9.00
C SER A 123 25.46 6.12 -10.09
N SER A 124 26.46 6.26 -10.98
CA SER A 124 26.71 5.29 -12.06
C SER A 124 27.20 3.94 -11.53
N LYS A 125 27.99 3.92 -10.46
CA LYS A 125 28.47 2.69 -9.81
C LYS A 125 27.33 1.97 -9.10
N THR A 126 26.43 2.71 -8.45
CA THR A 126 25.23 2.15 -7.82
C THR A 126 24.30 1.53 -8.85
N ALA A 127 24.03 2.23 -9.96
CA ALA A 127 23.22 1.69 -11.05
C ALA A 127 23.81 0.40 -11.65
N LYS A 128 25.13 0.37 -11.91
CA LYS A 128 25.83 -0.84 -12.38
C LYS A 128 25.73 -2.00 -11.39
N LYS A 129 25.88 -1.73 -10.09
CA LYS A 129 25.71 -2.75 -9.04
C LYS A 129 24.28 -3.29 -8.99
N CYS A 130 23.26 -2.42 -9.02
CA CYS A 130 21.85 -2.84 -9.09
C CYS A 130 21.58 -3.72 -10.30
N TRP A 131 22.13 -3.36 -11.47
CA TRP A 131 22.01 -4.14 -12.70
C TRP A 131 22.69 -5.52 -12.60
N ALA A 132 23.86 -5.59 -11.97
CA ALA A 132 24.54 -6.86 -11.72
C ALA A 132 23.75 -7.77 -10.75
N ILE A 133 23.16 -7.19 -9.70
CA ILE A 133 22.30 -7.90 -8.75
C ILE A 133 21.04 -8.42 -9.45
N LEU A 134 20.42 -7.60 -10.31
CA LEU A 134 19.25 -7.95 -11.11
C LEU A 134 19.52 -9.20 -11.98
N LYS A 135 20.70 -9.28 -12.60
CA LYS A 135 21.13 -10.42 -13.43
C LYS A 135 21.63 -11.63 -12.64
N SER A 136 21.70 -11.55 -11.32
CA SER A 136 22.17 -12.68 -10.51
C SER A 136 21.17 -13.83 -10.55
N ARG A 137 21.68 -15.08 -10.58
CA ARG A 137 20.85 -16.30 -10.68
C ARG A 137 19.82 -16.40 -9.55
N LYS A 138 20.19 -15.99 -8.33
CA LYS A 138 19.28 -15.98 -7.17
C LYS A 138 18.15 -14.96 -7.33
N MET A 139 18.47 -13.76 -7.84
CA MET A 139 17.46 -12.73 -8.08
C MET A 139 16.49 -13.13 -9.18
N LEU A 140 16.97 -13.77 -10.26
CA LEU A 140 16.11 -14.27 -11.35
C LEU A 140 15.07 -15.28 -10.87
N TRP A 141 15.44 -16.20 -9.97
CA TRP A 141 14.47 -17.11 -9.34
C TRP A 141 13.46 -16.34 -8.46
N LEU A 142 13.94 -15.34 -7.72
CA LEU A 142 13.09 -14.49 -6.88
C LEU A 142 12.11 -13.64 -7.69
N MET A 143 12.48 -13.25 -8.93
CA MET A 143 11.59 -12.47 -9.80
C MET A 143 10.27 -13.18 -10.08
N PHE A 144 10.27 -14.51 -10.23
CA PHE A 144 9.02 -15.26 -10.38
C PHE A 144 8.12 -15.13 -9.15
N SER A 145 8.70 -15.24 -7.95
CA SER A 145 7.97 -15.06 -6.70
C SER A 145 7.45 -13.62 -6.53
N PHE A 146 8.26 -12.62 -6.90
CA PHE A 146 7.85 -11.22 -6.84
C PHE A 146 6.78 -10.88 -7.87
N SER A 147 6.86 -11.45 -9.07
CA SER A 147 5.85 -11.27 -10.11
C SER A 147 4.52 -11.88 -9.67
N TYR A 148 4.55 -13.09 -9.10
CA TYR A 148 3.36 -13.72 -8.52
C TYR A 148 2.77 -12.88 -7.38
N ALA A 149 3.58 -12.42 -6.44
CA ALA A 149 3.11 -11.57 -5.34
C ALA A 149 2.51 -10.25 -5.84
N GLY A 150 3.12 -9.63 -6.85
CA GLY A 150 2.62 -8.42 -7.51
C GLY A 150 1.27 -8.66 -8.22
N LEU A 151 1.14 -9.77 -8.94
CA LEU A 151 -0.13 -10.17 -9.59
C LEU A 151 -1.22 -10.46 -8.56
N GLN A 152 -0.89 -11.19 -7.49
CA GLN A 152 -1.80 -11.46 -6.39
C GLN A 152 -2.27 -10.16 -5.74
N GLN A 153 -1.36 -9.21 -5.49
CA GLN A 153 -1.70 -7.92 -4.92
C GLN A 153 -2.56 -7.08 -5.87
N ALA A 154 -2.23 -7.03 -7.16
CA ALA A 154 -3.04 -6.32 -8.16
C ALA A 154 -4.45 -6.90 -8.29
N PHE A 155 -4.56 -8.24 -8.22
CA PHE A 155 -5.86 -8.90 -8.21
C PHE A 155 -6.67 -8.53 -6.97
N GLY A 156 -6.07 -8.62 -5.77
CA GLY A 156 -6.75 -8.34 -4.52
C GLY A 156 -7.16 -6.87 -4.34
N ASP A 157 -6.25 -5.94 -4.64
CA ASP A 157 -6.47 -4.51 -4.40
C ASP A 157 -7.26 -3.83 -5.54
N GLY A 158 -7.18 -4.35 -6.76
CA GLY A 158 -7.76 -3.71 -7.95
C GLY A 158 -8.88 -4.49 -8.62
N VAL A 159 -8.66 -5.78 -8.93
CA VAL A 159 -9.59 -6.53 -9.79
C VAL A 159 -10.77 -7.08 -9.01
N TYR A 160 -10.53 -7.72 -7.87
CA TYR A 160 -11.54 -8.46 -7.12
C TYR A 160 -12.72 -7.59 -6.70
N SER A 161 -12.43 -6.46 -6.05
CA SER A 161 -13.43 -5.51 -5.55
C SER A 161 -14.26 -4.88 -6.67
N ILE A 162 -13.62 -4.52 -7.79
CA ILE A 162 -14.29 -3.98 -8.99
C ILE A 162 -15.21 -5.04 -9.60
N THR A 163 -14.74 -6.29 -9.74
CA THR A 163 -15.53 -7.36 -10.35
C THR A 163 -16.84 -7.58 -9.59
N ILE A 164 -16.80 -7.55 -8.24
CA ILE A 164 -18.00 -7.60 -7.39
C ILE A 164 -18.93 -6.42 -7.67
N GLY A 165 -18.39 -5.20 -7.74
CA GLY A 165 -19.20 -3.98 -7.95
C GLY A 165 -19.88 -3.89 -9.31
N TYR A 166 -19.30 -4.50 -10.34
CA TYR A 166 -19.85 -4.51 -11.71
C TYR A 166 -20.64 -5.79 -12.05
N THR A 167 -20.70 -6.77 -11.15
CA THR A 167 -21.44 -8.01 -11.39
C THR A 167 -22.95 -7.76 -11.26
N MET A 168 -23.64 -7.70 -12.40
CA MET A 168 -25.09 -7.48 -12.47
C MET A 168 -25.91 -8.55 -11.75
N ALA A 169 -25.37 -9.77 -11.61
CA ALA A 169 -26.03 -10.87 -10.89
C ALA A 169 -26.17 -10.63 -9.38
N LEU A 170 -25.37 -9.73 -8.79
CA LEU A 170 -25.44 -9.37 -7.37
C LEU A 170 -26.52 -8.30 -7.08
N GLY A 171 -27.17 -7.79 -8.13
CA GLY A 171 -28.27 -6.85 -8.04
C GLY A 171 -27.96 -5.59 -7.24
N ASN A 172 -28.98 -5.11 -6.54
CA ASN A 172 -29.01 -3.84 -5.81
C ASN A 172 -28.03 -3.74 -4.62
N SER A 173 -27.45 -4.87 -4.17
CA SER A 173 -26.51 -4.91 -3.04
C SER A 173 -25.04 -5.00 -3.47
N ALA A 174 -24.75 -4.98 -4.78
CA ALA A 174 -23.39 -5.15 -5.30
C ALA A 174 -22.38 -4.15 -4.69
N LYS A 175 -22.77 -2.88 -4.51
CA LYS A 175 -21.91 -1.82 -3.97
C LYS A 175 -21.59 -1.98 -2.48
N GLU A 176 -22.55 -2.47 -1.71
CA GLU A 176 -22.31 -2.81 -0.30
C GLU A 176 -21.38 -4.02 -0.21
N LEU A 177 -21.57 -5.01 -1.09
CA LEU A 177 -20.70 -6.18 -1.19
C LEU A 177 -19.24 -5.84 -1.51
N VAL A 178 -18.99 -4.82 -2.34
CA VAL A 178 -17.63 -4.31 -2.60
C VAL A 178 -16.96 -3.93 -1.28
N ALA A 179 -17.61 -3.11 -0.46
CA ALA A 179 -17.04 -2.65 0.80
C ALA A 179 -16.94 -3.78 1.84
N VAL A 180 -17.92 -4.69 1.91
CA VAL A 180 -17.85 -5.91 2.76
C VAL A 180 -16.68 -6.81 2.35
N SER A 181 -16.45 -6.99 1.05
CA SER A 181 -15.33 -7.78 0.55
C SER A 181 -13.99 -7.17 0.95
N GLY A 182 -13.88 -5.84 0.92
CA GLY A 182 -12.72 -5.09 1.41
C GLY A 182 -12.50 -5.30 2.92
N ILE A 183 -13.56 -5.27 3.72
CA ILE A 183 -13.50 -5.54 5.17
C ILE A 183 -12.97 -6.95 5.45
N ILE A 184 -13.51 -7.97 4.78
CA ILE A 184 -13.08 -9.37 4.95
C ILE A 184 -11.62 -9.54 4.55
N MET A 185 -11.22 -8.96 3.41
CA MET A 185 -9.82 -8.98 2.95
C MET A 185 -8.87 -8.31 3.95
N SER A 186 -9.28 -7.18 4.53
CA SER A 186 -8.49 -6.49 5.56
C SER A 186 -8.39 -7.30 6.85
N ILE A 187 -9.46 -7.98 7.30
CA ILE A 187 -9.42 -8.89 8.45
C ILE A 187 -8.47 -10.07 8.19
N GLY A 188 -8.55 -10.70 7.01
CA GLY A 188 -7.61 -11.75 6.61
C GLY A 188 -6.16 -11.25 6.61
N GLY A 189 -5.93 -10.04 6.12
CA GLY A 189 -4.63 -9.38 6.16
C GLY A 189 -4.13 -9.09 7.58
N LEU A 190 -5.01 -8.68 8.49
CA LEU A 190 -4.69 -8.48 9.91
C LEU A 190 -4.26 -9.78 10.57
N ILE A 191 -5.03 -10.85 10.36
CA ILE A 191 -4.70 -12.19 10.87
C ILE A 191 -3.34 -12.62 10.32
N GLY A 192 -3.10 -12.47 9.02
CA GLY A 192 -1.81 -12.79 8.39
C GLY A 192 -0.64 -12.01 9.00
N GLY A 193 -0.79 -10.71 9.24
CA GLY A 193 0.21 -9.87 9.90
C GLY A 193 0.52 -10.32 11.32
N VAL A 194 -0.52 -10.60 12.13
CA VAL A 194 -0.37 -11.10 13.50
C VAL A 194 0.27 -12.48 13.52
N CYS A 195 -0.10 -13.38 12.60
CA CYS A 195 0.53 -14.68 12.47
C CYS A 195 2.05 -14.56 12.28
N ILE A 196 2.51 -13.65 11.41
CA ILE A 196 3.96 -13.41 11.20
C ILE A 196 4.64 -13.01 12.52
N ILE A 197 4.03 -12.13 13.31
CA ILE A 197 4.55 -11.69 14.62
C ILE A 197 4.68 -12.88 15.58
N VAL A 198 3.63 -13.70 15.69
CA VAL A 198 3.58 -14.85 16.59
C VAL A 198 4.60 -15.91 16.18
N PHE A 199 4.65 -16.28 14.90
CA PHE A 199 5.61 -17.27 14.38
C PHE A 199 7.04 -16.77 14.52
N ALA A 200 7.34 -15.52 14.20
CA ALA A 200 8.66 -14.93 14.39
C ALA A 200 9.11 -15.00 15.85
N THR A 201 8.19 -14.73 16.79
CA THR A 201 8.47 -14.79 18.23
C THR A 201 8.68 -16.22 18.71
N ARG A 202 7.88 -17.18 18.20
CA ARG A 202 7.96 -18.60 18.58
C ARG A 202 9.22 -19.28 18.03
N ILE A 203 9.59 -19.02 16.78
CA ILE A 203 10.85 -19.53 16.18
C ILE A 203 12.05 -19.02 16.96
N ARG A 204 12.03 -17.75 17.40
CA ARG A 204 13.08 -17.18 18.25
C ARG A 204 13.17 -17.90 19.59
N ARG A 205 12.04 -18.15 20.25
CA ARG A 205 11.98 -18.81 21.56
C ARG A 205 12.51 -20.25 21.53
N ASN A 206 12.43 -20.95 20.40
CA ASN A 206 12.91 -22.33 20.28
C ASN A 206 14.36 -22.45 19.77
N ARG A 207 15.01 -21.35 19.35
CA ARG A 207 16.42 -21.34 18.94
C ARG A 207 17.40 -21.01 20.08
N TYR A 208 16.88 -20.72 21.26
CA TYR A 208 17.60 -20.49 22.52
C TYR A 208 16.92 -21.33 23.60
#